data_AF-A0A8J7L790-F1
#
_entry.id   AF-A0A8J7L790-F1
#
_cell.length_a   1.000
_cell.length_b   1.000
_cell.length_c   1.000
_cell.angle_alpha   90.00
_cell.angle_beta   90.00
_cell.angle_gamma   90.00
#
_symmetry.space_group_name_H-M   'P 1'
#
loop_
_entity.id
_entity.type
_entity.pdbx_description
1 polymer ?
#
loop_
_entity_poly.entity_id
_entity_poly.type
_entity_poly.pdbx_seq_one_letter_code
_entity_poly.pdbx_strand_id
1 'polypeptide(L)'
;MRIVTATIRLTSSWLISGVIVSQPISATLPVANDTMASSGSISQSSNPKLITVSKAEFGVLRVDSNGRGNFTPTNRILLSQGGKYGWRIQLKDYTGEVTWREVLRLPKRPETWATDDGENFSVSADGVESVTKRTQMASDGVIENFWTITPGDPGGKHKIQVYVDERLIASFEFEVISLRR
;
A
#
# COMPACT_ATOMS: atom_id res chain seq x y z
N MET A 1 24.33 64.92 -1.05
CA MET A 1 23.68 64.10 0.01
C MET A 1 23.40 62.74 -0.59
N ARG A 2 24.29 61.76 -0.43
CA ARG A 2 24.44 60.83 0.71
C ARG A 2 23.33 59.76 0.82
N ILE A 3 23.62 58.58 0.20
CA ILE A 3 23.58 57.17 0.69
C ILE A 3 22.21 56.62 1.22
N VAL A 4 21.80 55.33 1.16
CA VAL A 4 22.44 54.00 1.18
C VAL A 4 21.46 52.93 0.65
N THR A 5 21.98 51.91 -0.05
CA THR A 5 21.35 50.60 -0.29
C THR A 5 21.76 49.62 0.81
N ALA A 6 20.82 48.84 1.39
CA ALA A 6 21.17 47.78 2.33
C ALA A 6 20.43 46.46 2.01
N THR A 7 21.18 45.46 1.58
CA THR A 7 20.81 44.04 1.52
C THR A 7 21.29 43.33 2.77
N ILE A 8 20.42 42.52 3.40
CA ILE A 8 20.77 41.69 4.56
C ILE A 8 20.99 40.25 4.10
N ARG A 9 22.16 39.69 4.40
CA ARG A 9 22.49 38.26 4.36
C ARG A 9 22.53 37.76 5.81
N LEU A 10 21.86 36.65 6.10
CA LEU A 10 21.94 35.98 7.40
C LEU A 10 22.57 34.60 7.20
N THR A 11 23.79 34.43 7.69
CA THR A 11 24.49 33.16 7.78
C THR A 11 24.78 32.88 9.24
N SER A 12 24.39 31.71 9.74
CA SER A 12 24.81 31.24 11.05
C SER A 12 25.40 29.85 10.92
N SER A 13 26.74 29.79 11.06
CA SER A 13 27.55 28.60 11.20
C SER A 13 27.67 28.23 12.68
N TRP A 14 27.43 26.98 13.03
CA TRP A 14 27.86 26.38 14.32
C TRP A 14 28.81 25.21 14.01
N LEU A 15 30.09 25.40 14.33
CA LEU A 15 31.05 24.35 14.68
C LEU A 15 30.94 24.22 16.22
N ILE A 16 31.08 23.09 16.91
CA ILE A 16 32.26 22.22 17.08
C ILE A 16 31.78 20.97 17.86
N SER A 17 32.37 19.79 17.61
CA SER A 17 32.70 18.69 18.56
C SER A 17 32.79 17.38 17.76
N GLY A 18 33.73 16.45 17.91
CA GLY A 18 34.87 16.23 18.80
C GLY A 18 35.23 14.74 18.59
N VAL A 19 36.48 14.43 18.29
CA VAL A 19 36.95 13.05 18.05
C VAL A 19 37.29 12.40 19.38
N ILE A 20 36.76 11.20 19.66
CA ILE A 20 37.35 10.25 20.63
C ILE A 20 37.31 8.84 20.02
N VAL A 21 38.46 8.17 20.03
CA VAL A 21 38.72 6.81 19.57
C VAL A 21 39.26 5.97 20.75
N SER A 22 38.87 4.69 20.79
CA SER A 22 39.34 3.56 21.64
C SER A 22 38.80 3.51 23.07
N GLN A 23 38.40 2.37 23.67
CA GLN A 23 38.91 0.98 23.62
C GLN A 23 37.78 -0.07 23.92
N PRO A 24 37.95 -1.37 23.59
CA PRO A 24 37.03 -2.43 23.97
C PRO A 24 37.26 -2.91 25.42
N ILE A 25 36.20 -2.97 26.22
CA ILE A 25 36.22 -3.56 27.56
C ILE A 25 35.75 -5.01 27.45
N SER A 26 36.66 -5.95 27.71
CA SER A 26 36.35 -7.34 28.00
C SER A 26 35.56 -7.42 29.32
N ALA A 27 34.33 -7.91 29.27
CA ALA A 27 33.55 -8.21 30.46
C ALA A 27 33.45 -9.74 30.66
N THR A 28 34.21 -10.19 31.64
CA THR A 28 34.17 -11.52 32.25
C THR A 28 32.82 -11.76 32.93
N LEU A 29 32.27 -12.96 32.78
CA LEU A 29 31.07 -13.46 33.47
C LEU A 29 31.24 -13.45 35.01
N PRO A 30 30.18 -13.10 35.74
CA PRO A 30 29.92 -13.71 37.03
C PRO A 30 28.58 -14.48 37.02
N VAL A 31 28.68 -15.75 37.43
CA VAL A 31 27.57 -16.62 37.80
C VAL A 31 27.13 -16.26 39.22
N ALA A 32 25.84 -15.94 39.42
CA ALA A 32 24.94 -16.62 40.37
C ALA A 32 23.65 -15.80 40.66
N ASN A 33 22.53 -16.44 40.32
CA ASN A 33 21.13 -16.37 40.78
C ASN A 33 20.74 -15.36 41.88
N ASP A 34 19.68 -14.57 41.65
CA ASP A 34 18.29 -14.98 41.98
C ASP A 34 17.26 -13.90 41.59
N THR A 35 16.05 -14.36 41.29
CA THR A 35 14.76 -13.62 41.27
C THR A 35 14.39 -12.83 40.01
N MET A 36 13.73 -13.58 39.11
CA MET A 36 12.62 -13.20 38.22
C MET A 36 12.14 -11.74 38.28
N ALA A 37 12.48 -10.96 37.25
CA ALA A 37 11.62 -9.89 36.74
C ALA A 37 11.16 -10.33 35.34
N SER A 38 9.92 -10.84 35.30
CA SER A 38 9.17 -11.13 34.09
C SER A 38 8.91 -9.83 33.35
N SER A 39 9.79 -9.48 32.41
CA SER A 39 9.46 -8.50 31.37
C SER A 39 8.46 -9.19 30.44
N GLY A 40 7.18 -8.97 30.74
CA GLY A 40 6.04 -9.56 30.07
C GLY A 40 6.19 -9.49 28.56
N SER A 41 6.16 -10.66 27.94
CA SER A 41 5.94 -10.81 26.52
C SER A 41 4.69 -10.02 26.15
N ILE A 42 4.82 -9.03 25.26
CA ILE A 42 3.68 -8.53 24.49
C ILE A 42 3.33 -9.65 23.51
N SER A 43 2.69 -10.70 24.02
CA SER A 43 2.00 -11.69 23.23
C SER A 43 0.56 -11.20 23.11
N GLN A 44 0.34 -10.19 22.27
CA GLN A 44 -0.99 -10.02 21.67
C GLN A 44 -1.12 -11.11 20.61
N SER A 45 -1.28 -12.34 21.09
CA SER A 45 -1.65 -13.50 20.30
C SER A 45 -3.13 -13.34 19.95
N SER A 46 -3.45 -12.42 19.05
CA SER A 46 -4.60 -12.61 18.20
C SER A 46 -4.24 -13.79 17.31
N ASN A 47 -4.70 -14.99 17.67
CA ASN A 47 -4.58 -16.14 16.79
C ASN A 47 -5.22 -15.73 15.46
N PRO A 48 -4.45 -15.52 14.37
CA PRO A 48 -5.01 -14.91 13.18
C PRO A 48 -6.08 -15.86 12.65
N LYS A 49 -7.33 -15.41 12.61
CA LYS A 49 -8.43 -16.18 12.03
C LYS A 49 -7.99 -16.52 10.61
N LEU A 50 -7.74 -17.81 10.33
CA LEU A 50 -7.22 -18.24 9.05
C LEU A 50 -8.19 -17.83 7.94
N ILE A 51 -7.80 -16.84 7.14
CA ILE A 51 -8.63 -16.37 6.05
C ILE A 51 -8.64 -17.44 4.95
N THR A 52 -9.82 -17.84 4.52
CA THR A 52 -9.98 -18.73 3.36
C THR A 52 -10.76 -17.98 2.30
N VAL A 53 -10.29 -18.01 1.06
CA VAL A 53 -10.97 -17.38 -0.07
C VAL A 53 -11.94 -18.39 -0.68
N SER A 54 -13.21 -18.03 -0.81
CA SER A 54 -14.21 -18.84 -1.51
C SER A 54 -14.37 -18.41 -2.98
N LYS A 55 -14.21 -17.11 -3.27
CA LYS A 55 -14.28 -16.55 -4.62
C LYS A 55 -13.36 -15.35 -4.74
N ALA A 56 -12.70 -15.19 -5.87
CA ALA A 56 -11.89 -14.03 -6.20
C ALA A 56 -12.14 -13.64 -7.65
N GLU A 57 -12.57 -12.41 -7.88
CA GLU A 57 -12.91 -11.91 -9.20
C GLU A 57 -12.28 -10.54 -9.44
N PHE A 58 -11.82 -10.34 -10.67
CA PHE A 58 -11.42 -9.04 -11.19
C PHE A 58 -12.45 -8.59 -12.23
N GLY A 59 -12.71 -7.29 -12.30
CA GLY A 59 -13.74 -6.78 -13.19
C GLY A 59 -13.90 -5.27 -13.19
N VAL A 60 -14.97 -4.84 -13.84
CA VAL A 60 -15.35 -3.42 -13.95
C VAL A 60 -16.53 -3.12 -13.05
N LEU A 61 -16.50 -1.95 -12.41
CA LEU A 61 -17.59 -1.43 -11.62
C LEU A 61 -18.27 -0.29 -12.39
N ARG A 62 -19.54 -0.47 -12.72
CA ARG A 62 -20.37 0.58 -13.32
C ARG A 62 -21.34 1.11 -12.29
N VAL A 63 -21.34 2.41 -12.05
CA VAL A 63 -22.29 3.05 -11.15
C VAL A 63 -23.44 3.60 -11.99
N ASP A 64 -24.66 3.21 -11.68
CA ASP A 64 -25.86 3.72 -12.34
C ASP A 64 -26.22 5.14 -11.87
N SER A 65 -27.23 5.76 -12.50
CA SER A 65 -27.70 7.11 -12.14
C SER A 65 -28.23 7.23 -10.71
N ASN A 66 -28.57 6.11 -10.08
CA ASN A 66 -29.06 6.04 -8.71
C ASN A 66 -27.91 5.76 -7.70
N GLY A 67 -26.67 5.75 -8.17
CA GLY A 67 -25.49 5.47 -7.33
C GLY A 67 -25.25 3.99 -7.06
N ARG A 68 -26.01 3.06 -7.66
CA ARG A 68 -25.82 1.63 -7.45
C ARG A 68 -24.69 1.10 -8.33
N GLY A 69 -23.73 0.43 -7.69
CA GLY A 69 -22.64 -0.24 -8.37
C GLY A 69 -23.03 -1.63 -8.91
N ASN A 70 -22.79 -1.87 -10.20
CA ASN A 70 -22.87 -3.17 -10.83
C ASN A 70 -21.45 -3.65 -11.20
N PHE A 71 -20.99 -4.72 -10.54
CA PHE A 71 -19.70 -5.34 -10.78
C PHE A 71 -19.82 -6.42 -11.85
N THR A 72 -19.06 -6.30 -12.93
CA THR A 72 -19.01 -7.29 -14.01
C THR A 72 -17.61 -7.90 -14.08
N PRO A 73 -17.46 -9.20 -13.77
CA PRO A 73 -16.18 -9.89 -13.90
C PRO A 73 -15.66 -9.85 -15.34
N THR A 74 -14.41 -9.47 -15.51
CA THR A 74 -13.69 -9.43 -16.80
C THR A 74 -12.21 -9.27 -16.54
N ASN A 75 -11.36 -9.84 -17.39
CA ASN A 75 -9.91 -9.60 -17.39
C ASN A 75 -9.47 -8.61 -18.47
N ARG A 76 -10.42 -8.00 -19.19
CA ARG A 76 -10.16 -7.00 -20.23
C ARG A 76 -10.96 -5.74 -19.94
N ILE A 77 -10.26 -4.62 -19.89
CA ILE A 77 -10.83 -3.30 -19.59
C ILE A 77 -10.59 -2.40 -20.78
N LEU A 78 -11.61 -1.66 -21.21
CA LEU A 78 -11.42 -0.59 -22.18
C LEU A 78 -10.93 0.65 -21.44
N LEU A 79 -9.86 1.27 -21.94
CA LEU A 79 -9.37 2.54 -21.41
C LEU A 79 -10.37 3.66 -21.72
N SER A 80 -11.32 3.86 -20.80
CA SER A 80 -12.36 4.87 -20.86
C SER A 80 -12.30 5.70 -19.59
N GLN A 81 -12.03 7.00 -19.74
CA GLN A 81 -11.91 7.93 -18.60
C GLN A 81 -13.12 7.83 -17.66
N GLY A 82 -12.84 7.79 -16.35
CA GLY A 82 -13.86 7.71 -15.30
C GLY A 82 -14.43 6.30 -15.08
N GLY A 83 -14.11 5.33 -15.94
CA GLY A 83 -14.45 3.93 -15.71
C GLY A 83 -13.73 3.37 -14.47
N LYS A 84 -14.41 2.55 -13.67
CA LYS A 84 -13.81 1.90 -12.50
C LYS A 84 -13.52 0.43 -12.76
N TYR A 85 -12.39 -0.04 -12.30
CA TYR A 85 -12.00 -1.45 -12.36
C TYR A 85 -11.32 -1.87 -11.06
N GLY A 86 -11.29 -3.16 -10.79
CA GLY A 86 -10.68 -3.65 -9.57
C GLY A 86 -11.07 -5.08 -9.28
N TRP A 87 -10.97 -5.44 -8.01
CA TRP A 87 -11.20 -6.81 -7.56
C TRP A 87 -12.23 -6.85 -6.44
N ARG A 88 -12.88 -8.00 -6.35
CA ARG A 88 -13.77 -8.39 -5.25
C ARG A 88 -13.39 -9.80 -4.83
N ILE A 89 -13.16 -10.00 -3.54
CA ILE A 89 -12.82 -11.30 -2.96
C ILE A 89 -13.84 -11.62 -1.88
N GLN A 90 -14.46 -12.79 -2.01
CA GLN A 90 -15.31 -13.38 -1.00
C GLN A 90 -14.47 -14.28 -0.08
N LEU A 91 -14.44 -13.93 1.19
CA LEU A 91 -13.87 -14.72 2.26
C LEU A 91 -14.92 -15.71 2.76
N LYS A 92 -14.48 -16.93 3.07
CA LYS A 92 -15.30 -18.02 3.59
C LYS A 92 -15.49 -17.85 5.10
N ASP A 93 -16.73 -17.90 5.55
CA ASP A 93 -17.11 -17.89 6.97
C ASP A 93 -16.44 -16.75 7.78
N TYR A 94 -16.29 -15.59 7.15
CA TYR A 94 -15.56 -14.45 7.69
C TYR A 94 -16.46 -13.23 7.87
N THR A 95 -16.42 -12.65 9.06
CA THR A 95 -17.00 -11.36 9.40
C THR A 95 -16.03 -10.65 10.34
N GLY A 96 -15.70 -9.40 10.06
CA GLY A 96 -14.78 -8.59 10.87
C GLY A 96 -13.90 -7.67 10.03
N GLU A 97 -13.00 -6.96 10.71
CA GLU A 97 -12.02 -6.09 10.04
C GLU A 97 -10.92 -6.92 9.38
N VAL A 98 -10.63 -6.58 8.13
CA VAL A 98 -9.56 -7.18 7.34
C VAL A 98 -8.60 -6.07 6.93
N THR A 99 -7.33 -6.24 7.27
CA THR A 99 -6.27 -5.39 6.72
C THR A 99 -5.64 -6.10 5.54
N TRP A 100 -5.83 -5.56 4.35
CA TRP A 100 -5.26 -6.10 3.12
C TRP A 100 -4.15 -5.20 2.57
N ARG A 101 -3.22 -5.81 1.84
CA ARG A 101 -2.18 -5.14 1.06
C ARG A 101 -2.33 -5.54 -0.40
N GLU A 102 -2.48 -4.55 -1.26
CA GLU A 102 -2.48 -4.69 -2.70
C GLU A 102 -1.11 -4.32 -3.27
N VAL A 103 -0.65 -5.07 -4.25
CA VAL A 103 0.48 -4.71 -5.12
C VAL A 103 -0.03 -4.68 -6.55
N LEU A 104 -0.06 -3.49 -7.14
CA LEU A 104 -0.44 -3.25 -8.54
C LEU A 104 0.83 -3.05 -9.37
N ARG A 105 1.01 -3.88 -10.39
CA ARG A 105 2.09 -3.77 -11.37
C ARG A 105 1.55 -3.37 -12.72
N LEU A 106 2.16 -2.33 -13.28
CA LEU A 106 1.85 -1.71 -14.54
C LEU A 106 2.85 -2.15 -15.62
N PRO A 107 2.45 -2.19 -16.90
CA PRO A 107 3.37 -2.51 -18.00
C PRO A 107 4.38 -1.38 -18.28
N LYS A 108 4.05 -0.15 -17.88
CA LYS A 108 4.91 1.04 -17.95
C LYS A 108 4.42 2.07 -16.93
N ARG A 109 5.24 3.07 -16.64
CA ARG A 109 4.90 4.16 -15.72
C ARG A 109 3.66 4.94 -16.22
N PRO A 110 2.70 5.28 -15.35
CA PRO A 110 1.58 6.17 -15.69
C PRO A 110 2.06 7.62 -15.70
N GLU A 111 1.30 8.53 -16.31
CA GLU A 111 1.59 9.96 -16.22
C GLU A 111 1.41 10.46 -14.78
N THR A 112 0.38 9.98 -14.10
CA THR A 112 0.07 10.31 -12.70
C THR A 112 -0.42 9.09 -11.95
N TRP A 113 -0.17 9.06 -10.65
CA TRP A 113 -0.83 8.12 -9.73
C TRP A 113 -2.03 8.81 -9.11
N ALA A 114 -3.20 8.19 -9.21
CA ALA A 114 -4.44 8.73 -8.65
C ALA A 114 -4.63 8.24 -7.20
N THR A 115 -4.01 8.89 -6.22
CA THR A 115 -4.26 8.57 -4.81
C THR A 115 -3.89 9.70 -3.84
N ASP A 116 -4.71 9.82 -2.81
CA ASP A 116 -4.59 10.65 -1.60
C ASP A 116 -4.31 9.77 -0.36
N ASP A 117 -3.91 8.51 -0.54
CA ASP A 117 -3.83 7.54 0.56
C ASP A 117 -2.63 7.75 1.51
N GLY A 118 -1.87 8.84 1.34
CA GLY A 118 -0.77 9.24 2.22
C GLY A 118 0.21 8.10 2.51
N GLU A 119 0.45 7.81 3.80
CA GLU A 119 1.37 6.75 4.25
C GLU A 119 0.95 5.33 3.87
N ASN A 120 -0.31 5.12 3.48
CA ASN A 120 -0.84 3.82 3.11
C ASN A 120 -0.67 3.49 1.62
N PHE A 121 -0.03 4.37 0.87
CA PHE A 121 0.30 4.18 -0.53
C PHE A 121 1.76 4.49 -0.81
N SER A 122 2.41 3.62 -1.57
CA SER A 122 3.77 3.84 -2.03
C SER A 122 3.95 3.39 -3.48
N VAL A 123 4.94 3.96 -4.14
CA VAL A 123 5.27 3.69 -5.54
C VAL A 123 6.74 3.30 -5.62
N SER A 124 7.06 2.29 -6.42
CA SER A 124 8.43 1.87 -6.68
C SER A 124 9.26 2.97 -7.34
N ALA A 125 10.59 2.89 -7.25
CA ALA A 125 11.48 3.90 -7.80
C ALA A 125 11.30 4.11 -9.33
N ASP A 126 11.07 3.03 -10.08
CA ASP A 126 10.76 3.07 -11.51
C ASP A 126 9.32 3.52 -11.82
N GLY A 127 8.44 3.51 -10.82
CA GLY A 127 7.04 3.91 -10.91
C GLY A 127 6.13 2.95 -11.65
N VAL A 128 6.51 1.69 -11.78
CA VAL A 128 5.69 0.65 -12.42
C VAL A 128 4.96 -0.23 -11.41
N GLU A 129 5.26 -0.11 -10.11
CA GLU A 129 4.59 -0.83 -9.05
C GLU A 129 4.06 0.16 -8.00
N SER A 130 2.84 -0.07 -7.53
CA SER A 130 2.32 0.58 -6.33
C SER A 130 1.90 -0.43 -5.28
N VAL A 131 2.09 -0.06 -4.01
CA VAL A 131 1.60 -0.80 -2.87
C VAL A 131 0.54 0.03 -2.18
N THR A 132 -0.61 -0.59 -1.87
CA THR A 132 -1.70 0.04 -1.12
C THR A 132 -2.08 -0.84 0.05
N LYS A 133 -2.21 -0.27 1.24
CA LYS A 133 -2.65 -0.99 2.44
C LYS A 133 -3.93 -0.37 2.98
N ARG A 134 -4.98 -1.15 3.20
CA ARG A 134 -6.23 -0.63 3.79
C ARG A 134 -6.86 -1.63 4.75
N THR A 135 -7.55 -1.09 5.73
CA THR A 135 -8.41 -1.85 6.65
C THR A 135 -9.86 -1.64 6.25
N GLN A 136 -10.60 -2.73 6.05
CA GLN A 136 -11.99 -2.73 5.64
C GLN A 136 -12.80 -3.66 6.54
N MET A 137 -14.01 -3.26 6.92
CA MET A 137 -14.98 -4.17 7.53
C MET A 137 -15.59 -5.09 6.47
N ALA A 138 -15.38 -6.40 6.60
CA ALA A 138 -15.96 -7.43 5.75
C ALA A 138 -17.23 -8.01 6.38
N SER A 139 -18.32 -7.24 6.40
CA SER A 139 -19.56 -7.61 7.11
C SER A 139 -20.18 -8.94 6.63
N ASP A 140 -20.09 -9.22 5.34
CA ASP A 140 -20.56 -10.42 4.66
C ASP A 140 -19.40 -11.24 4.09
N GLY A 141 -18.18 -11.03 4.59
CA GLY A 141 -16.96 -11.63 4.09
C GLY A 141 -16.46 -11.05 2.76
N VAL A 142 -17.04 -9.96 2.26
CA VAL A 142 -16.55 -9.30 1.04
C VAL A 142 -15.48 -8.26 1.37
N ILE A 143 -14.36 -8.34 0.66
CA ILE A 143 -13.38 -7.26 0.54
C ILE A 143 -13.24 -6.86 -0.92
N GLU A 144 -13.02 -5.57 -1.17
CA GLU A 144 -12.92 -5.05 -2.54
C GLU A 144 -12.07 -3.79 -2.60
N ASN A 145 -11.47 -3.57 -3.77
CA ASN A 145 -10.82 -2.30 -4.10
C ASN A 145 -11.04 -1.98 -5.56
N PHE A 146 -11.24 -0.68 -5.86
CA PHE A 146 -11.46 -0.19 -7.21
C PHE A 146 -10.62 1.05 -7.51
N TRP A 147 -9.97 1.01 -8.67
CA TRP A 147 -9.26 2.10 -9.30
C TRP A 147 -10.16 2.81 -10.29
N THR A 148 -9.96 4.12 -10.47
CA THR A 148 -10.64 4.92 -11.49
C THR A 148 -9.66 5.18 -12.62
N ILE A 149 -10.07 4.91 -13.86
CA ILE A 149 -9.26 5.17 -15.05
C ILE A 149 -9.08 6.68 -15.23
N THR A 150 -7.83 7.11 -15.29
CA THR A 150 -7.43 8.49 -15.53
C THR A 150 -6.70 8.66 -16.87
N PRO A 151 -6.72 9.87 -17.47
CA PRO A 151 -5.84 10.17 -18.59
C PRO A 151 -4.38 9.88 -18.23
N GLY A 152 -3.66 9.19 -19.11
CA GLY A 152 -2.27 8.81 -18.88
C GLY A 152 -2.07 7.43 -18.25
N ASP A 153 -3.14 6.71 -17.89
CA ASP A 153 -3.04 5.31 -17.47
C ASP A 153 -2.49 4.43 -18.61
N PRO A 154 -1.55 3.53 -18.31
CA PRO A 154 -0.91 2.72 -19.33
C PRO A 154 -1.85 1.64 -19.85
N GLY A 155 -1.95 1.49 -21.17
CA GLY A 155 -2.49 0.28 -21.78
C GLY A 155 -1.53 -0.90 -21.65
N GLY A 156 -2.06 -2.12 -21.79
CA GLY A 156 -1.30 -3.37 -21.79
C GLY A 156 -1.61 -4.27 -20.60
N LYS A 157 -0.71 -5.22 -20.34
CA LYS A 157 -0.87 -6.25 -19.31
C LYS A 157 -0.50 -5.72 -17.93
N HIS A 158 -1.39 -5.93 -16.98
CA HIS A 158 -1.27 -5.52 -15.59
C HIS A 158 -1.38 -6.73 -14.70
N LYS A 159 -0.90 -6.58 -13.46
CA LYS A 159 -1.05 -7.60 -12.44
C LYS A 159 -1.40 -6.96 -11.10
N ILE A 160 -2.38 -7.51 -10.42
CA ILE A 160 -2.68 -7.20 -9.03
C ILE A 160 -2.42 -8.44 -8.18
N GLN A 161 -1.78 -8.26 -7.04
CA GLN A 161 -1.67 -9.27 -5.99
C GLN A 161 -2.24 -8.72 -4.69
N VAL A 162 -3.10 -9.49 -4.04
CA VAL A 162 -3.75 -9.11 -2.78
C VAL A 162 -3.26 -10.03 -1.68
N TYR A 163 -2.85 -9.44 -0.57
CA TYR A 163 -2.30 -10.12 0.59
C TYR A 163 -3.12 -9.78 1.83
N VAL A 164 -3.23 -10.74 2.74
CA VAL A 164 -3.67 -10.52 4.12
C VAL A 164 -2.72 -11.29 5.04
N ASP A 165 -2.28 -10.66 6.12
CA ASP A 165 -1.27 -11.21 7.05
C ASP A 165 -0.03 -11.74 6.32
N GLU A 166 0.47 -10.95 5.35
CA GLU A 166 1.59 -11.28 4.45
C GLU A 166 1.41 -12.53 3.56
N ARG A 167 0.26 -13.19 3.61
CA ARG A 167 -0.07 -14.30 2.73
C ARG A 167 -0.78 -13.81 1.47
N LEU A 168 -0.31 -14.24 0.31
CA LEU A 168 -1.00 -14.02 -0.97
C LEU A 168 -2.36 -14.74 -0.95
N ILE A 169 -3.45 -13.99 -1.06
CA ILE A 169 -4.81 -14.56 -1.07
C ILE A 169 -5.44 -14.55 -2.47
N ALA A 170 -5.00 -13.66 -3.35
CA ALA A 170 -5.45 -13.61 -4.74
C ALA A 170 -4.40 -12.95 -5.66
N SER A 171 -4.39 -13.36 -6.93
CA SER A 171 -3.60 -12.76 -7.99
C SER A 171 -4.46 -12.62 -9.23
N PHE A 172 -4.47 -11.44 -9.84
CA PHE A 172 -5.25 -11.11 -11.02
C PHE A 172 -4.33 -10.60 -12.12
N GLU A 173 -4.43 -11.20 -13.30
CA GLU A 173 -3.77 -10.72 -14.50
C GLU A 173 -4.85 -10.20 -15.46
N PHE A 174 -4.68 -8.98 -15.94
CA PHE A 174 -5.67 -8.31 -16.77
C PHE A 174 -5.02 -7.41 -17.80
N GLU A 175 -5.80 -7.03 -18.80
CA GLU A 175 -5.34 -6.19 -19.89
C GLU A 175 -6.19 -4.92 -20.00
N VAL A 176 -5.52 -3.78 -19.99
CA VAL A 176 -6.11 -2.49 -20.32
C VAL A 176 -5.94 -2.26 -21.82
N ILE A 177 -7.04 -2.31 -22.55
CA ILE A 177 -7.10 -2.10 -23.99
C ILE A 177 -7.20 -0.61 -24.26
N SER A 178 -6.11 -0.02 -24.76
CA SER A 178 -6.15 1.31 -25.36
C SER A 178 -6.73 1.20 -26.75
N LEU A 179 -7.91 1.79 -26.96
CA LEU A 179 -8.40 2.04 -28.32
C LEU A 179 -7.47 3.10 -28.92
N ARG A 180 -6.57 2.69 -29.81
CA ARG A 180 -5.77 3.65 -30.60
C ARG A 180 -6.75 4.60 -31.30
N ARG A 181 -6.59 5.90 -31.10
CA ARG A 181 -7.12 6.90 -32.05
C ARG A 181 -6.14 7.04 -33.20
#